data_AF-A0A971GQT3-F1
#
_entry.id   AF-A0A971GQT3-F1
#
_cell.length_a   1.000
_cell.length_b   1.000
_cell.length_c   1.000
_cell.angle_alpha   90.00
_cell.angle_beta   90.00
_cell.angle_gamma   90.00
#
_symmetry.space_group_name_H-M   'P 1'
#
loop_
_entity.id
_entity.type
_entity.pdbx_description
1 polymer ?
#
loop_
_entity_poly.entity_id
_entity_poly.type
_entity_poly.pdbx_seq_one_letter_code
_entity_poly.pdbx_strand_id
1 'polypeptide(L)'
;NEVVQLVGEDVLPNDQALVLEIARIIKKGFLQQNALHKIDTYVVLEKQYKMLQVIDTLYESALKCVKMGIPISIIKSQDVVQDVLKMKYEVPNDNTGILDDLRVKIVGIYDRLSQTYE
;
A
#
# COMPACT_ATOMS: atom_id res chain seq x y z
N ASN A 1 -5.84 7.30 15.84
CA ASN A 1 -7.30 7.03 15.86
C ASN A 1 -8.07 7.92 16.81
N GLU A 2 -7.54 8.33 17.96
CA GLU A 2 -8.26 9.18 18.91
C GLU A 2 -8.69 10.53 18.32
N VAL A 3 -7.81 11.21 17.58
CA VAL A 3 -8.15 12.45 16.86
C VAL A 3 -9.26 12.20 15.82
N VAL A 4 -9.12 11.15 15.01
CA VAL A 4 -10.14 10.76 14.00
C VAL A 4 -11.50 10.50 14.62
N GLN A 5 -11.55 9.85 15.79
CA GLN A 5 -12.80 9.58 16.50
C GLN A 5 -13.48 10.85 17.00
N LEU A 6 -12.73 11.92 17.24
CA LEU A 6 -13.25 13.19 17.72
C LEU A 6 -13.71 14.11 16.59
N VAL A 7 -12.97 14.15 15.47
CA VAL A 7 -13.20 15.17 14.42
C VAL A 7 -13.69 14.60 13.08
N GLY A 8 -13.65 13.27 12.90
CA GLY A 8 -13.96 12.59 11.63
C GLY A 8 -12.72 12.39 10.76
N GLU A 9 -12.74 11.39 9.87
CA GLU A 9 -11.62 11.11 8.94
C GLU A 9 -11.53 12.17 7.84
N ASP A 10 -12.67 12.77 7.47
CA ASP A 10 -12.82 13.68 6.33
C ASP A 10 -12.16 15.06 6.54
N VAL A 11 -11.81 15.41 7.77
CA VAL A 11 -11.18 16.69 8.12
C VAL A 11 -9.66 16.59 8.25
N LEU A 12 -9.09 15.38 8.07
CA LEU A 12 -7.66 15.19 8.20
C LEU A 12 -6.89 15.79 7.01
N PRO A 13 -5.73 16.40 7.27
CA PRO A 13 -4.76 16.70 6.22
C PRO A 13 -4.40 15.44 5.38
N ASN A 14 -4.18 15.63 4.08
CA ASN A 14 -3.94 14.51 3.15
C ASN A 14 -2.75 13.62 3.54
N ASP A 15 -1.71 14.18 4.14
CA ASP A 15 -0.53 13.45 4.64
C ASP A 15 -0.89 12.56 5.84
N GLN A 16 -1.71 13.05 6.76
CA GLN A 16 -2.22 12.26 7.88
C GLN A 16 -3.19 11.17 7.41
N ALA A 17 -4.06 11.48 6.45
CA ALA A 17 -4.94 10.51 5.81
C ALA A 17 -4.13 9.40 5.10
N LEU A 18 -3.01 9.74 4.45
CA LEU A 18 -2.09 8.78 3.86
C LEU A 18 -1.49 7.84 4.92
N VAL A 19 -1.05 8.37 6.07
CA VAL A 19 -0.51 7.55 7.17
C VAL A 19 -1.54 6.53 7.66
N LEU A 20 -2.80 6.94 7.81
CA LEU A 20 -3.88 6.02 8.20
C LEU A 20 -4.14 4.95 7.14
N GLU A 21 -4.07 5.32 5.87
CA GLU A 21 -4.24 4.39 4.76
C GLU A 21 -3.11 3.35 4.72
N ILE A 22 -1.85 3.77 4.89
CA ILE A 22 -0.72 2.84 4.99
C ILE A 22 -0.84 1.95 6.23
N ALA A 23 -1.24 2.50 7.38
CA ALA A 23 -1.50 1.70 8.58
C ALA A 23 -2.60 0.64 8.35
N ARG A 24 -3.65 0.98 7.59
CA ARG A 24 -4.71 0.05 7.18
C ARG A 24 -4.15 -1.05 6.28
N ILE A 25 -3.25 -0.71 5.35
CA ILE A 25 -2.57 -1.67 4.46
C ILE A 25 -1.66 -2.60 5.26
N ILE A 26 -0.85 -2.08 6.19
CA ILE A 26 -0.02 -2.92 7.07
C ILE A 26 -0.89 -3.90 7.86
N LYS A 27 -1.99 -3.42 8.45
CA LYS A 27 -2.90 -4.27 9.21
C LYS A 27 -3.52 -5.37 8.35
N LYS A 28 -4.08 -5.03 7.18
CA LYS A 28 -4.86 -5.98 6.37
C LYS A 28 -4.02 -6.80 5.40
N GLY A 29 -3.01 -6.20 4.79
CA GLY A 29 -2.16 -6.79 3.76
C GLY A 29 -0.90 -7.49 4.29
N PHE A 30 -0.52 -7.27 5.56
CA PHE A 30 0.67 -7.90 6.15
C PHE A 30 0.39 -8.62 7.49
N LEU A 31 -0.15 -7.92 8.49
CA LEU A 31 -0.30 -8.47 9.84
C LEU A 31 -1.42 -9.50 9.98
N GLN A 32 -2.57 -9.26 9.34
CA GLN A 32 -3.64 -10.25 9.31
C GLN A 32 -3.22 -11.43 8.45
N GLN A 33 -3.27 -12.64 8.98
CA GLN A 33 -3.00 -13.87 8.23
C GLN A 33 -4.19 -14.81 8.28
N ASN A 34 -4.50 -15.44 7.16
CA ASN A 34 -5.55 -16.45 7.07
C ASN A 34 -4.93 -17.86 7.13
N ALA A 35 -5.01 -18.48 8.31
CA ALA A 35 -4.48 -19.83 8.56
C ALA A 35 -5.09 -20.92 7.65
N LEU A 36 -6.28 -20.70 7.08
CA LEU A 36 -6.98 -21.64 6.21
C LEU A 36 -6.71 -21.41 4.71
N HIS A 37 -5.99 -20.36 4.34
CA HIS A 37 -5.71 -20.03 2.94
C HIS A 37 -4.43 -20.71 2.46
N LYS A 38 -4.46 -21.35 1.28
CA LYS A 38 -3.34 -22.15 0.74
C LYS A 38 -2.00 -21.40 0.67
N ILE A 39 -2.03 -20.11 0.36
CA ILE A 39 -0.83 -19.28 0.17
C ILE A 39 -0.49 -18.44 1.40
N ASP A 40 -1.49 -18.12 2.25
CA ASP A 40 -1.34 -17.20 3.40
C ASP A 40 -1.28 -17.95 4.74
N THR A 41 -1.40 -19.28 4.72
CA THR A 41 -1.22 -20.16 5.89
C THR A 41 0.21 -20.14 6.43
N TYR A 42 1.19 -19.95 5.54
CA TYR A 42 2.61 -19.83 5.89
C TYR A 42 3.34 -18.94 4.87
N VAL A 43 4.08 -17.94 5.36
CA VAL A 43 4.81 -16.96 4.53
C VAL A 43 6.29 -17.01 4.89
N VAL A 44 7.16 -17.30 3.92
CA VAL A 44 8.62 -17.36 4.13
C VAL A 44 9.21 -15.97 4.38
N LEU A 45 10.33 -15.90 5.13
CA LEU A 45 10.95 -14.63 5.52
C LEU A 45 11.29 -13.73 4.32
N GLU A 46 11.77 -14.29 3.22
CA GLU A 46 12.07 -13.53 1.99
C GLU A 46 10.83 -12.83 1.45
N LYS A 47 9.70 -13.55 1.36
CA LYS A 47 8.42 -12.99 0.92
C LYS A 47 7.95 -11.90 1.90
N GLN A 48 8.05 -12.13 3.20
CA GLN A 48 7.68 -11.12 4.21
C GLN A 48 8.49 -9.82 4.04
N TYR A 49 9.81 -9.94 3.87
CA TYR A 49 10.69 -8.80 3.65
C TYR A 49 10.29 -8.02 2.39
N LYS A 50 10.08 -8.70 1.26
CA LYS A 50 9.65 -8.08 0.01
C LYS A 50 8.27 -7.43 0.11
N MET A 51 7.34 -8.03 0.84
CA MET A 51 6.02 -7.42 1.10
C MET A 51 6.15 -6.09 1.86
N LEU A 52 7.04 -6.02 2.85
CA LEU A 52 7.31 -4.75 3.54
C LEU A 52 7.94 -3.71 2.61
N GLN A 53 8.87 -4.12 1.74
CA GLN A 53 9.45 -3.22 0.73
C GLN A 53 8.40 -2.69 -0.27
N VAL A 54 7.42 -3.51 -0.64
CA VAL A 54 6.27 -3.08 -1.46
C VAL A 54 5.46 -1.99 -0.75
N ILE A 55 5.11 -2.21 0.52
CA ILE A 55 4.34 -1.25 1.32
C ILE A 55 5.11 0.06 1.48
N ASP A 56 6.42 -0.02 1.75
CA ASP A 56 7.30 1.14 1.87
C ASP A 56 7.40 1.92 0.55
N THR A 57 7.57 1.22 -0.58
CA THR A 57 7.58 1.82 -1.92
C THR A 57 6.26 2.55 -2.21
N LEU A 58 5.12 1.94 -1.86
CA LEU A 58 3.81 2.57 -2.00
C LEU A 58 3.71 3.86 -1.18
N TYR A 59 4.15 3.84 0.08
CA TYR A 59 4.13 5.02 0.95
C TYR A 59 4.97 6.15 0.38
N GLU A 60 6.22 5.90 0.02
CA GLU A 60 7.13 6.92 -0.49
C GLU A 60 6.64 7.53 -1.81
N SER A 61 6.17 6.71 -2.75
CA SER A 61 5.60 7.18 -4.02
C SER A 61 4.33 7.99 -3.82
N ALA A 62 3.41 7.53 -2.95
CA ALA A 62 2.19 8.26 -2.65
C ALA A 62 2.46 9.57 -1.89
N LEU A 63 3.42 9.58 -0.96
CA LEU A 63 3.78 10.77 -0.19
C LEU A 63 4.30 11.89 -1.08
N LYS A 64 5.10 11.56 -2.09
CA LYS A 64 5.54 12.54 -3.11
C LYS A 64 4.34 13.20 -3.79
N CYS A 65 3.38 12.39 -4.24
CA CYS A 65 2.15 12.89 -4.87
C CYS A 65 1.31 13.76 -3.92
N VAL A 66 1.14 13.34 -2.65
CA VAL A 66 0.44 14.16 -1.64
C VAL A 66 1.13 15.51 -1.45
N LYS A 67 2.46 15.53 -1.38
CA LYS A 67 3.24 16.77 -1.23
C LYS A 67 3.13 17.72 -2.43
N MET A 68 2.82 17.18 -3.62
CA MET A 68 2.49 17.97 -4.81
C MET A 68 1.03 18.48 -4.82
N GLY A 69 0.24 18.18 -3.79
CA GLY A 69 -1.15 18.61 -3.67
C GLY A 69 -2.17 17.66 -4.28
N ILE A 70 -1.75 16.47 -4.75
CA ILE A 70 -2.68 15.48 -5.29
C ILE A 70 -3.58 14.94 -4.16
N PRO A 71 -4.91 14.98 -4.33
CA PRO A 71 -5.84 14.52 -3.29
C PRO A 71 -5.67 13.05 -2.93
N ILE A 72 -5.79 12.72 -1.64
CA ILE A 72 -5.67 11.35 -1.13
C ILE A 72 -6.70 10.39 -1.74
N SER A 73 -7.88 10.89 -2.11
CA SER A 73 -8.92 10.11 -2.79
C SER A 73 -8.45 9.51 -4.11
N ILE A 74 -7.66 10.25 -4.88
CA ILE A 74 -7.09 9.83 -6.17
C ILE A 74 -5.96 8.81 -5.95
N ILE A 75 -5.16 9.00 -4.91
CA ILE A 75 -4.12 8.05 -4.51
C ILE A 75 -4.75 6.72 -4.08
N LYS A 76 -5.84 6.76 -3.29
CA LYS A 76 -6.57 5.56 -2.83
C LYS A 76 -7.29 4.81 -3.94
N SER A 77 -7.66 5.51 -5.02
CA SER A 77 -8.35 4.89 -6.16
C SER A 77 -7.40 4.19 -7.14
N GLN A 78 -6.09 4.25 -6.95
CA GLN A 78 -5.14 3.55 -7.82
C GLN A 78 -5.24 2.04 -7.61
N ASP A 79 -5.31 1.27 -8.70
CA ASP A 79 -5.47 -0.19 -8.66
C ASP A 79 -4.38 -0.90 -7.85
N VAL A 80 -3.15 -0.35 -7.86
CA VAL A 80 -2.02 -0.90 -7.09
C VAL A 80 -2.29 -0.97 -5.60
N VAL A 81 -3.17 -0.13 -5.05
CA VAL A 81 -3.55 -0.21 -3.63
C VAL A 81 -4.27 -1.54 -3.34
N GLN A 82 -5.11 -2.02 -4.28
CA GLN A 82 -5.76 -3.32 -4.14
C GLN A 82 -4.79 -4.47 -4.37
N ASP A 83 -3.86 -4.34 -5.32
CA ASP A 83 -2.81 -5.33 -5.55
C ASP A 83 -1.98 -5.54 -4.27
N VAL A 84 -1.57 -4.46 -3.60
CA VAL A 84 -0.81 -4.52 -2.33
C VAL A 84 -1.63 -5.14 -1.19
N LEU A 85 -2.94 -4.91 -1.12
CA LEU A 85 -3.79 -5.56 -0.11
C LEU A 85 -3.92 -7.07 -0.32
N LYS A 86 -3.87 -7.52 -1.58
CA LYS A 86 -4.06 -8.93 -1.96
C LYS A 86 -2.76 -9.70 -2.11
N MET A 87 -1.61 -9.04 -2.12
CA MET A 87 -0.30 -9.66 -2.38
C MET A 87 0.00 -10.89 -1.51
N LYS A 88 -0.48 -10.91 -0.25
CA LYS A 88 -0.29 -12.07 0.64
C LYS A 88 -1.04 -13.32 0.16
N TYR A 89 -2.18 -13.13 -0.52
CA TYR A 89 -3.02 -14.20 -1.07
C TYR A 89 -2.60 -14.61 -2.49
N GLU A 90 -2.09 -13.67 -3.29
CA GLU A 90 -1.84 -13.89 -4.73
C GLU A 90 -0.40 -14.28 -5.05
N VAL A 91 0.58 -13.85 -4.24
CA VAL A 91 1.99 -14.14 -4.49
C VAL A 91 2.39 -15.43 -3.76
N PRO A 92 2.80 -16.51 -4.44
CA PRO A 92 3.25 -17.73 -3.79
C PRO A 92 4.68 -17.57 -3.23
N ASN A 93 5.07 -18.45 -2.30
CA ASN A 93 6.37 -18.37 -1.62
C ASN A 93 7.57 -18.64 -2.56
N ASP A 94 7.35 -19.37 -3.66
CA ASP A 94 8.35 -19.77 -4.64
C ASP A 94 8.52 -18.75 -5.79
N ASN A 95 7.67 -17.74 -5.87
CA ASN A 95 7.74 -16.71 -6.90
C ASN A 95 7.64 -15.29 -6.31
N THR A 96 8.64 -14.93 -5.52
CA THR A 96 8.72 -13.60 -4.88
C THR A 96 9.03 -12.47 -5.86
N GLY A 97 9.44 -12.79 -7.11
CA GLY A 97 9.73 -11.80 -8.16
C GLY A 97 8.52 -10.94 -8.53
N ILE A 98 7.30 -11.48 -8.37
CA ILE A 98 6.05 -10.72 -8.57
C ILE A 98 5.98 -9.47 -7.67
N LEU A 99 6.57 -9.53 -6.47
CA LEU A 99 6.62 -8.38 -5.56
C LEU A 99 7.58 -7.30 -6.06
N ASP A 100 8.67 -7.69 -6.71
CA ASP A 100 9.61 -6.75 -7.32
C ASP A 100 8.95 -6.04 -8.52
N ASP A 101 8.22 -6.79 -9.35
CA ASP A 101 7.43 -6.22 -10.45
C ASP A 101 6.34 -5.27 -9.92
N LEU A 102 5.69 -5.62 -8.81
CA LEU A 102 4.69 -4.76 -8.17
C LEU A 102 5.30 -3.43 -7.70
N ARG A 103 6.54 -3.44 -7.15
CA ARG A 103 7.26 -2.20 -6.80
C ARG A 103 7.51 -1.32 -8.02
N VAL A 104 7.97 -1.91 -9.12
CA VAL A 104 8.19 -1.18 -10.38
C VAL A 104 6.87 -0.59 -10.90
N LYS A 105 5.78 -1.38 -10.84
CA LYS A 105 4.44 -0.92 -11.23
C LYS A 105 3.96 0.26 -10.38
N ILE A 106 4.15 0.20 -9.06
CA ILE A 106 3.80 1.30 -8.13
C ILE A 106 4.52 2.58 -8.55
N VAL A 107 5.85 2.53 -8.68
CA VAL A 107 6.65 3.71 -9.06
C VAL A 107 6.16 4.28 -10.40
N GLY A 108 6.00 3.43 -11.43
CA GLY A 108 5.56 3.89 -12.74
C GLY A 108 4.13 4.46 -12.78
N ILE A 109 3.24 4.04 -11.89
CA ILE A 109 1.89 4.64 -11.79
C ILE A 109 1.97 6.01 -11.11
N TYR A 110 2.63 6.11 -9.97
CA TYR A 110 2.70 7.38 -9.23
C TYR A 110 3.57 8.43 -9.93
N ASP A 111 4.62 8.03 -10.66
CA ASP A 111 5.40 8.94 -11.49
C ASP A 111 4.53 9.53 -12.62
N ARG A 112 3.76 8.70 -13.33
CA ARG A 112 2.80 9.18 -14.35
C ARG A 112 1.71 10.06 -13.74
N LEU A 113 1.24 9.71 -12.54
CA LEU A 113 0.27 10.50 -11.82
C LEU A 113 0.86 11.87 -11.50
N SER A 114 2.09 11.94 -10.97
CA SER A 114 2.76 13.20 -10.65
C SER A 114 2.91 14.11 -11.87
N GLN A 115 3.29 13.56 -13.03
CA GLN A 115 3.42 14.30 -14.30
C GLN A 115 2.09 14.86 -14.82
N THR A 116 0.96 14.25 -14.46
CA THR A 116 -0.37 14.76 -14.86
C THR A 116 -0.77 16.01 -14.08
N TYR A 117 -0.11 16.28 -12.94
CA TYR A 117 -0.41 17.39 -12.03
C TYR A 117 0.73 18.44 -11.99
N GLU A 118 1.75 18.29 -12.83
CA GLU A 118 2.69 19.36 -13.18
C GLU A 118 2.06 20.32 -14.21
#